data_AF-A0A932ZT05-F1
#
_entry.id   AF-A0A932ZT05-F1
#
_cell.length_a   1.000
_cell.length_b   1.000
_cell.length_c   1.000
_cell.angle_alpha   90.00
_cell.angle_beta   90.00
_cell.angle_gamma   90.00
#
_symmetry.space_group_name_H-M   'P 1'
#
loop_
_entity.id
_entity.type
_entity.pdbx_description
1 polymer ?
#
loop_
_entity_poly.entity_id
_entity_poly.type
_entity_poly.pdbx_seq_one_letter_code
_entity_poly.pdbx_strand_id
1 'polypeptide(L)'
;MKVTYKAFVLEQANFGEARGPEWKAWEDKTFPSRDIPPHEASKCAALQGEEPFARYHLALHRAKHVDKKDITNQLILRDIALQVGLDAARWEEDMKSGAAIPLIAQDHGEAAAEGIFGVPTLYFGSGKPVFVKLDEGDWEGKDDAGLFDAVRAAVADRPYLLELKTPESAQRAEASRKRYAKYTGAKA
;
A
#
# COMPACT_ATOMS: atom_id res chain seq x y z
N MET A 1 20.09 5.45 -0.17
CA MET A 1 18.80 6.13 -0.41
C MET A 1 17.91 5.95 0.81
N LYS A 2 17.25 6.99 1.32
CA LYS A 2 16.22 6.84 2.36
C LYS A 2 14.87 6.63 1.68
N VAL A 3 14.11 5.62 2.09
CA VAL A 3 12.76 5.33 1.58
C VAL A 3 11.77 5.50 2.71
N THR A 4 10.70 6.25 2.46
CA THR A 4 9.59 6.41 3.38
C THR A 4 8.35 5.77 2.77
N TYR A 5 7.68 4.91 3.53
CA TYR A 5 6.44 4.26 3.12
C TYR A 5 5.25 4.97 3.75
N LYS A 6 4.25 5.28 2.93
CA LYS A 6 2.98 5.87 3.38
C LYS A 6 1.83 4.94 3.02
N ALA A 7 0.87 4.80 3.92
CA ALA A 7 -0.33 4.00 3.70
C ALA A 7 -1.21 4.65 2.62
N PHE A 8 -1.70 3.84 1.70
CA PHE A 8 -2.74 4.23 0.76
C PHE A 8 -3.83 3.17 0.77
N VAL A 9 -4.97 3.50 1.37
CA VAL A 9 -6.10 2.58 1.54
C VAL A 9 -6.87 2.46 0.23
N LEU A 10 -6.73 1.32 -0.47
CA LEU A 10 -7.43 1.05 -1.73
C LEU A 10 -8.93 0.95 -1.52
N GLU A 11 -9.38 0.43 -0.38
CA GLU A 11 -10.80 0.38 -0.04
C GLU A 11 -11.43 1.77 0.04
N GLN A 12 -10.71 2.75 0.61
CA GLN A 12 -11.16 4.15 0.61
C GLN A 12 -11.22 4.69 -0.82
N ALA A 13 -10.16 4.48 -1.62
CA ALA A 13 -10.09 4.97 -2.99
C ALA A 13 -11.17 4.35 -3.90
N ASN A 14 -11.50 3.07 -3.70
CA ASN A 14 -12.41 2.32 -4.58
C ASN A 14 -13.88 2.43 -4.15
N PHE A 15 -14.17 2.57 -2.85
CA PHE A 15 -15.53 2.54 -2.33
C PHE A 15 -16.00 3.89 -1.75
N GLY A 16 -15.09 4.85 -1.57
CA GLY A 16 -15.40 6.16 -0.99
C GLY A 16 -16.54 6.90 -1.72
N GLU A 17 -16.52 6.91 -3.05
CA GLU A 17 -17.59 7.55 -3.84
C GLU A 17 -18.95 6.86 -3.62
N ALA A 18 -18.98 5.53 -3.70
CA ALA A 18 -20.22 4.75 -3.54
C ALA A 18 -20.77 4.76 -2.11
N ARG A 19 -19.91 4.91 -1.10
CA ARG A 19 -20.28 4.96 0.33
C ARG A 19 -20.50 6.38 0.86
N GLY A 20 -20.16 7.39 0.07
CA GLY A 20 -20.33 8.79 0.39
C GLY A 20 -19.06 9.46 0.96
N PRO A 21 -18.94 10.79 0.83
CA PRO A 21 -17.71 11.54 1.12
C PRO A 21 -17.25 11.46 2.60
N GLU A 22 -18.21 11.26 3.51
CA GLU A 22 -17.95 11.15 4.95
C GLU A 22 -17.48 9.75 5.35
N TRP A 23 -17.66 8.72 4.51
CA TRP A 23 -17.25 7.37 4.85
C TRP A 23 -15.73 7.25 4.83
N LYS A 24 -15.16 6.80 5.96
CA LYS A 24 -13.74 6.51 6.13
C LYS A 24 -13.53 5.02 6.42
N ALA A 25 -12.83 4.34 5.52
CA ALA A 25 -12.57 2.89 5.64
C ALA A 25 -11.87 2.52 6.97
N TRP A 26 -11.01 3.41 7.48
CA TRP A 26 -10.28 3.22 8.74
C TRP A 26 -11.10 3.51 10.01
N GLU A 27 -12.33 4.01 9.89
CA GLU A 27 -13.24 4.27 11.01
C GLU A 27 -14.39 3.25 11.06
N ASP A 28 -14.76 2.68 9.91
CA ASP A 28 -15.87 1.73 9.80
C ASP A 28 -15.47 0.31 10.21
N LYS A 29 -15.63 0.01 11.50
CA LYS A 29 -15.39 -1.34 12.06
C LYS A 29 -16.37 -2.41 11.56
N THR A 30 -17.45 -2.03 10.90
CA THR A 30 -18.44 -2.98 10.33
C THR A 30 -18.10 -3.37 8.90
N PHE A 31 -17.26 -2.60 8.24
CA PHE A 31 -16.75 -2.95 6.92
C PHE A 31 -15.74 -4.09 7.03
N PRO A 32 -15.88 -5.18 6.24
CA PRO A 32 -14.96 -6.31 6.26
C PRO A 32 -13.65 -5.97 5.54
N SER A 33 -12.90 -5.03 6.12
CA SER A 33 -11.68 -4.49 5.56
C SER A 33 -10.58 -5.53 5.44
N ARG A 34 -9.90 -5.52 4.30
CA ARG A 34 -8.67 -6.27 4.05
C ARG A 34 -7.43 -5.36 4.04
N ASP A 35 -7.62 -4.05 3.99
CA ASP A 35 -6.54 -3.07 3.96
C ASP A 35 -6.17 -2.60 5.37
N ILE A 36 -7.17 -2.36 6.24
CA ILE A 36 -6.95 -1.71 7.55
C ILE A 36 -6.14 -2.59 8.51
N PRO A 37 -6.48 -3.88 8.76
CA PRO A 37 -5.71 -4.68 9.71
C PRO A 37 -4.19 -4.74 9.41
N PRO A 38 -3.74 -5.01 8.16
CA PRO A 38 -2.31 -5.01 7.88
C PRO A 38 -1.67 -3.61 7.87
N HIS A 39 -2.40 -2.55 7.47
CA HIS A 39 -1.88 -1.18 7.57
C HIS A 39 -1.66 -0.75 9.01
N GLU A 40 -2.64 -1.00 9.88
CA GLU A 40 -2.57 -0.71 11.31
C GLU A 40 -1.40 -1.43 11.96
N ALA A 41 -1.29 -2.73 11.73
CA ALA A 41 -0.19 -3.57 12.19
C ALA A 41 1.19 -3.03 11.78
N SER A 42 1.33 -2.62 10.52
CA SER A 42 2.58 -2.04 10.01
C SER A 42 2.88 -0.68 10.65
N LYS A 43 1.87 0.13 10.94
CA LYS A 43 2.03 1.44 11.59
C LYS A 43 2.31 1.31 13.09
N CYS A 44 1.75 0.32 13.78
CA CYS A 44 2.14 -0.01 15.16
C CYS A 44 3.63 -0.41 15.24
N ALA A 45 4.15 -1.15 14.26
CA ALA A 45 5.59 -1.40 14.17
C ALA A 45 6.40 -0.09 13.97
N ALA A 46 5.88 0.86 13.20
CA ALA A 46 6.50 2.17 13.01
C ALA A 46 6.53 3.04 14.26
N LEU A 47 5.56 2.89 15.17
CA LEU A 47 5.60 3.56 16.48
C LEU A 47 6.80 3.11 17.34
N GLN A 48 7.39 1.95 17.05
CA GLN A 48 8.61 1.45 17.71
C GLN A 48 9.91 1.94 17.05
N GLY A 49 9.85 2.54 15.86
CA GLY A 49 10.98 3.12 15.15
C GLY A 49 11.15 2.63 13.70
N GLU A 50 12.10 3.25 12.98
CA GLU A 50 12.34 2.96 11.54
C GLU A 50 12.81 1.52 11.29
N GLU A 51 13.73 1.00 12.11
CA GLU A 51 14.24 -0.37 11.98
C GLU A 51 13.18 -1.45 12.28
N PRO A 52 12.44 -1.38 13.41
CA PRO A 52 11.30 -2.26 13.68
C PRO A 52 10.27 -2.27 12.55
N PHE A 53 9.92 -1.09 12.03
CA PHE A 53 9.06 -0.96 10.87
C PHE A 53 9.61 -1.68 9.65
N ALA A 54 10.87 -1.44 9.28
CA ALA A 54 11.46 -2.01 8.08
C ALA A 54 11.42 -3.55 8.09
N ARG A 55 11.75 -4.17 9.23
CA ARG A 55 11.68 -5.63 9.39
C ARG A 55 10.24 -6.14 9.29
N TYR A 56 9.31 -5.52 10.02
CA TYR A 56 7.90 -5.92 10.03
C TYR A 56 7.25 -5.76 8.65
N HIS A 57 7.45 -4.60 8.01
CA HIS A 57 6.87 -4.26 6.72
C HIS A 57 7.30 -5.25 5.63
N LEU A 58 8.59 -5.59 5.57
CA LEU A 58 9.10 -6.59 4.63
C LEU A 58 8.49 -7.98 4.91
N ALA A 59 8.47 -8.41 6.17
CA ALA A 59 7.91 -9.71 6.55
C ALA A 59 6.39 -9.81 6.25
N LEU A 60 5.64 -8.73 6.47
CA LEU A 60 4.23 -8.63 6.14
C LEU A 60 3.97 -8.77 4.64
N HIS A 61 4.75 -8.07 3.80
CA HIS A 61 4.65 -8.20 2.35
C HIS A 61 5.01 -9.62 1.87
N ARG A 62 6.05 -10.25 2.44
CA ARG A 62 6.36 -11.66 2.12
C ARG A 62 5.23 -12.60 2.52
N ALA A 63 4.69 -12.45 3.73
CA ALA A 63 3.56 -13.25 4.21
C ALA A 63 2.37 -13.18 3.25
N LYS A 64 2.05 -11.99 2.73
CA LYS A 64 0.95 -11.80 1.77
C LYS A 64 1.27 -12.34 0.38
N HIS A 65 2.40 -11.92 -0.19
CA HIS A 65 2.65 -12.07 -1.63
C HIS A 65 3.40 -13.34 -1.98
N VAL A 66 4.26 -13.84 -1.08
CA VAL A 66 5.04 -15.06 -1.28
C VAL A 66 4.31 -16.23 -0.62
N ASP A 67 4.08 -16.15 0.69
CA ASP A 67 3.54 -17.27 1.49
C ASP A 67 2.02 -17.41 1.39
N LYS A 68 1.34 -16.44 0.75
CA LYS A 68 -0.11 -16.38 0.56
C LYS A 68 -0.92 -16.49 1.86
N LYS A 69 -0.38 -16.02 2.98
CA LYS A 69 -1.07 -15.95 4.27
C LYS A 69 -2.19 -14.91 4.26
N ASP A 70 -3.21 -15.17 5.07
CA ASP A 70 -4.27 -14.19 5.32
C ASP A 70 -3.82 -13.15 6.36
N ILE A 71 -3.30 -12.02 5.87
CA ILE A 71 -2.86 -10.90 6.69
C ILE A 71 -4.01 -10.02 7.23
N THR A 72 -5.26 -10.45 7.08
CA THR A 72 -6.39 -9.87 7.83
C THR A 72 -6.57 -10.53 9.20
N ASN A 73 -5.94 -11.69 9.40
CA ASN A 73 -5.96 -12.43 10.65
C ASN A 73 -4.97 -11.84 11.67
N GLN A 74 -5.49 -11.38 12.81
CA GLN A 74 -4.72 -10.80 13.91
C GLN A 74 -3.63 -11.73 14.47
N LEU A 75 -3.86 -13.05 14.50
CA LEU A 75 -2.85 -14.00 14.95
C LEU A 75 -1.67 -14.07 13.99
N ILE A 76 -1.91 -14.01 12.69
CA ILE A 76 -0.85 -13.98 11.67
C ILE A 76 -0.03 -12.70 11.79
N LEU A 77 -0.69 -11.55 12.00
CA LEU A 77 -0.01 -10.26 12.19
C LEU A 77 0.88 -10.29 13.45
N ARG A 78 0.35 -10.82 14.56
CA ARG A 78 1.09 -11.01 15.81
C ARG A 78 2.27 -11.96 15.65
N ASP A 79 2.11 -13.07 14.95
CA ASP A 79 3.20 -14.02 14.69
C ASP A 79 4.35 -13.36 13.92
N ILE A 80 4.03 -12.50 12.95
CA ILE A 80 5.04 -11.71 12.22
C ILE A 80 5.76 -10.75 13.18
N ALA A 81 5.03 -10.06 14.08
CA ALA A 81 5.61 -9.14 15.06
C ALA A 81 6.63 -9.84 15.96
N LEU A 82 6.29 -11.04 16.44
CA LEU A 82 7.19 -11.88 17.24
C LEU A 82 8.41 -12.34 16.42
N GLN A 83 8.20 -12.81 15.19
CA GLN A 83 9.27 -13.32 14.33
C GLN A 83 10.33 -12.27 14.00
N VAL A 84 9.93 -11.01 13.82
CA VAL A 84 10.85 -9.91 13.49
C VAL A 84 11.41 -9.18 14.72
N GLY A 85 11.10 -9.68 15.91
CA GLY A 85 11.61 -9.16 17.19
C GLY A 85 11.07 -7.78 17.55
N LEU A 86 9.78 -7.52 17.32
CA LEU A 86 9.11 -6.35 17.91
C LEU A 86 8.90 -6.53 19.41
N ASP A 87 8.71 -5.43 20.13
CA ASP A 87 8.03 -5.49 21.42
C ASP A 87 6.56 -5.83 21.16
N ALA A 88 6.23 -7.12 21.23
CA ALA A 88 4.90 -7.62 20.92
C ALA A 88 3.85 -7.13 21.91
N ALA A 89 4.20 -6.92 23.19
CA ALA A 89 3.26 -6.44 24.18
C ALA A 89 2.83 -5.00 23.87
N ARG A 90 3.80 -4.14 23.56
CA ARG A 90 3.52 -2.78 23.10
C ARG A 90 2.74 -2.77 21.78
N TRP A 91 3.15 -3.60 20.82
CA TRP A 91 2.46 -3.70 19.52
C TRP A 91 0.99 -4.12 19.68
N GLU A 92 0.70 -5.09 20.56
CA GLU A 92 -0.67 -5.53 20.86
C GLU A 92 -1.49 -4.42 21.53
N GLU A 93 -0.88 -3.63 22.42
CA GLU A 93 -1.54 -2.48 23.04
C GLU A 93 -1.86 -1.38 22.02
N ASP A 94 -0.92 -1.07 21.13
CA ASP A 94 -1.11 -0.10 20.04
C ASP A 94 -2.24 -0.55 19.09
N MET A 95 -2.27 -1.85 18.72
CA MET A 95 -3.34 -2.45 17.91
C MET A 95 -4.69 -2.40 18.63
N LYS A 96 -4.75 -2.73 19.92
CA LYS A 96 -5.99 -2.74 20.70
C LYS A 96 -6.58 -1.34 20.86
N SER A 97 -5.72 -0.34 21.06
CA SER A 97 -6.13 1.05 21.26
C SER A 97 -6.47 1.78 19.96
N GLY A 98 -6.07 1.25 18.81
CA GLY A 98 -6.21 1.94 17.53
C GLY A 98 -5.21 3.09 17.36
N ALA A 99 -4.06 3.05 18.07
CA ALA A 99 -3.09 4.14 18.11
C ALA A 99 -2.56 4.54 16.73
N ALA A 100 -2.54 3.59 15.80
CA ALA A 100 -2.04 3.78 14.44
C ALA A 100 -3.10 4.30 13.44
N ILE A 101 -4.40 4.27 13.76
CA ILE A 101 -5.47 4.68 12.84
C ILE A 101 -5.31 6.13 12.35
N PRO A 102 -5.01 7.13 13.21
CA PRO A 102 -4.78 8.50 12.74
C PRO A 102 -3.61 8.63 11.74
N LEU A 103 -2.58 7.79 11.86
CA LEU A 103 -1.43 7.80 10.94
C LEU A 103 -1.81 7.24 9.56
N ILE A 104 -2.71 6.26 9.50
CA ILE A 104 -3.24 5.74 8.23
C ILE A 104 -4.09 6.82 7.55
N ALA A 105 -4.96 7.47 8.32
CA ALA A 105 -5.82 8.55 7.84
C ALA A 105 -4.99 9.71 7.28
N GLN A 106 -3.94 10.12 8.01
CA GLN A 106 -3.01 11.16 7.59
C GLN A 106 -2.33 10.79 6.27
N ASP A 107 -1.69 9.62 6.20
CA ASP A 107 -0.97 9.20 5.00
C ASP A 107 -1.89 9.15 3.76
N HIS A 108 -3.10 8.59 3.90
CA HIS A 108 -4.05 8.52 2.81
C HIS A 108 -4.57 9.90 2.42
N GLY A 109 -4.81 10.79 3.39
CA GLY A 109 -5.20 12.18 3.14
C GLY A 109 -4.14 12.96 2.37
N GLU A 110 -2.87 12.80 2.73
CA GLU A 110 -1.75 13.39 1.99
C GLU A 110 -1.68 12.87 0.56
N ALA A 111 -1.85 11.55 0.36
CA ALA A 111 -1.89 10.95 -0.97
C ALA A 111 -3.07 11.46 -1.82
N ALA A 112 -4.25 11.59 -1.22
CA ALA A 112 -5.44 12.11 -1.89
C ALA A 112 -5.29 13.59 -2.29
N ALA A 113 -4.66 14.41 -1.43
CA ALA A 113 -4.37 15.81 -1.74
C ALA A 113 -3.43 15.97 -2.94
N GLU A 114 -2.53 15.00 -3.15
CA GLU A 114 -1.64 14.91 -4.32
C GLU A 114 -2.29 14.25 -5.55
N GLY A 115 -3.57 13.89 -5.48
CA GLY A 115 -4.31 13.23 -6.57
C GLY A 115 -3.88 11.79 -6.85
N ILE A 116 -3.24 11.13 -5.89
CA ILE A 116 -2.84 9.72 -6.01
C ILE A 116 -4.09 8.85 -6.04
N PHE A 117 -4.17 7.99 -7.05
CA PHE A 117 -5.35 7.16 -7.34
C PHE A 117 -5.09 5.66 -7.22
N GLY A 118 -3.85 5.23 -6.97
CA GLY A 118 -3.51 3.81 -6.96
C GLY A 118 -2.09 3.49 -6.51
N VAL A 119 -1.77 2.20 -6.49
CA VAL A 119 -0.49 1.67 -6.02
C VAL A 119 0.14 0.68 -7.02
N PRO A 120 1.49 0.60 -7.10
CA PRO A 120 2.43 1.45 -6.39
C PRO A 120 2.52 2.85 -7.03
N THR A 121 2.66 3.86 -6.18
CA THR A 121 2.96 5.24 -6.57
C THR A 121 4.23 5.68 -5.85
N LEU A 122 5.18 6.24 -6.60
CA LEU A 122 6.46 6.73 -6.07
C LEU A 122 6.45 8.26 -6.02
N TYR A 123 7.09 8.81 -5.00
CA TYR A 123 7.33 10.25 -4.89
C TYR A 123 8.80 10.50 -4.55
N PHE A 124 9.48 11.31 -5.37
CA PHE A 124 10.92 11.52 -5.28
C PHE A 124 11.31 12.75 -4.44
N GLY A 125 10.38 13.31 -3.66
CA GLY A 125 10.59 14.52 -2.85
C GLY A 125 10.54 15.84 -3.65
N SER A 126 10.43 15.75 -4.98
CA SER A 126 10.19 16.85 -5.91
C SER A 126 9.43 16.33 -7.13
N GLY A 127 8.80 17.24 -7.88
CA GLY A 127 7.97 16.88 -9.03
C GLY A 127 6.62 16.28 -8.63
N LYS A 128 6.00 15.55 -9.54
CA LYS A 128 4.69 14.91 -9.33
C LYS A 128 4.85 13.45 -8.88
N PRO A 129 3.94 12.91 -8.06
CA PRO A 129 3.90 11.48 -7.80
C PRO A 129 3.71 10.68 -9.10
N VAL A 130 4.33 9.51 -9.20
CA VAL A 130 4.27 8.65 -10.39
C VAL A 130 3.73 7.27 -10.07
N PHE A 131 2.63 6.92 -10.73
CA PHE A 131 2.13 5.56 -10.74
C PHE A 131 2.98 4.70 -11.68
N VAL A 132 3.50 3.58 -11.19
CA VAL A 132 4.32 2.66 -11.98
C VAL A 132 3.66 1.29 -12.00
N LYS A 133 3.29 0.82 -13.19
CA LYS A 133 2.75 -0.53 -13.38
C LYS A 133 3.89 -1.48 -13.74
N LEU A 134 4.17 -2.43 -12.84
CA LEU A 134 5.16 -3.48 -13.03
C LEU A 134 4.48 -4.82 -13.29
N ASP A 135 5.19 -5.73 -13.94
CA ASP A 135 4.74 -7.11 -14.09
C ASP A 135 4.97 -7.92 -12.81
N GLU A 136 4.10 -8.89 -12.56
CA GLU A 136 4.36 -9.92 -11.57
C GLU A 136 5.50 -10.82 -12.08
N GLY A 137 6.37 -11.28 -11.19
CA GLY A 137 7.45 -12.18 -11.56
C GLY A 137 8.52 -12.34 -10.49
N ASP A 138 9.47 -13.24 -10.77
CA ASP A 138 10.59 -13.54 -9.89
C ASP A 138 11.73 -12.57 -10.18
N TRP A 139 11.66 -11.40 -9.52
CA TRP A 139 12.62 -10.31 -9.66
C TRP A 139 13.60 -10.21 -8.47
N GLU A 140 13.40 -11.01 -7.43
CA GLU A 140 14.24 -10.99 -6.23
C GLU A 140 15.71 -11.30 -6.58
N GLY A 141 16.62 -10.45 -6.10
CA GLY A 141 18.07 -10.57 -6.35
C GLY A 141 18.53 -10.07 -7.72
N LYS A 142 17.64 -9.60 -8.60
CA LYS A 142 18.03 -8.91 -9.85
C LYS A 142 18.34 -7.46 -9.55
N ASP A 143 19.58 -7.04 -9.84
CA ASP A 143 19.93 -5.62 -9.78
C ASP A 143 19.34 -4.90 -10.99
N ASP A 144 18.40 -3.99 -10.71
CA ASP A 144 17.79 -3.11 -11.70
C ASP A 144 17.70 -1.68 -11.17
N ALA A 145 18.80 -1.20 -10.56
CA ALA A 145 18.96 0.21 -10.22
C ALA A 145 18.73 1.12 -11.45
N GLY A 146 19.04 0.61 -12.65
CA GLY A 146 18.79 1.30 -13.92
C GLY A 146 17.32 1.64 -14.16
N LEU A 147 16.39 0.72 -13.85
CA LEU A 147 14.95 1.00 -13.93
C LEU A 147 14.53 2.12 -12.97
N PHE A 148 15.02 2.09 -11.72
CA PHE A 148 14.71 3.12 -10.73
C PHE A 148 15.19 4.50 -11.22
N ASP A 149 16.42 4.60 -11.71
CA ASP A 149 16.96 5.85 -12.25
C ASP A 149 16.21 6.32 -13.49
N ALA A 150 15.82 5.40 -14.38
CA ALA A 150 15.02 5.73 -15.55
C ALA A 150 13.64 6.30 -15.17
N VAL A 151 12.94 5.68 -14.22
CA VAL A 151 11.65 6.19 -13.72
C VAL A 151 11.83 7.56 -13.08
N ARG A 152 12.84 7.74 -12.22
CA ARG A 152 13.14 9.03 -11.57
C ARG A 152 13.41 10.12 -12.59
N ALA A 153 14.28 9.87 -13.57
CA ALA A 153 14.63 10.83 -14.62
C ALA A 153 13.44 11.16 -15.54
N ALA A 154 12.54 10.20 -15.76
CA ALA A 154 11.34 10.42 -16.57
C ALA A 154 10.37 11.41 -15.93
N VAL A 155 10.35 11.51 -14.59
CA VAL A 155 9.35 12.33 -13.87
C VAL A 155 9.93 13.59 -13.24
N ALA A 156 11.17 13.54 -12.75
CA ALA A 156 11.84 14.68 -12.15
C ALA A 156 12.32 15.67 -13.21
N ASP A 157 12.91 15.18 -14.30
CA ASP A 157 13.59 16.03 -15.30
C ASP A 157 12.68 16.37 -16.50
N ARG A 158 11.53 15.70 -16.64
CA ARG A 158 10.64 15.81 -17.81
C ARG A 158 9.17 15.99 -17.40
N PRO A 159 8.81 17.14 -16.80
CA PRO A 159 7.47 17.35 -16.21
C PRO A 159 6.31 17.36 -17.23
N TYR A 160 6.62 17.43 -18.53
CA TYR A 160 5.65 17.33 -19.63
C TYR A 160 5.27 15.89 -19.98
N LEU A 161 5.98 14.88 -19.47
CA LEU A 161 5.65 13.47 -19.69
C LEU A 161 4.53 13.05 -18.73
N LEU A 162 3.32 12.86 -19.27
CA LEU A 162 2.16 12.48 -18.47
C LEU A 162 1.95 10.96 -18.37
N GLU A 163 2.21 10.22 -19.46
CA GLU A 163 1.98 8.78 -19.50
C GLU A 163 2.80 8.09 -20.58
N LEU A 164 3.40 6.94 -20.24
CA LEU A 164 3.96 5.96 -21.18
C LEU A 164 3.27 4.62 -20.95
N LYS A 165 2.69 4.06 -22.01
CA LYS A 165 1.98 2.78 -21.96
C LYS A 165 2.36 1.89 -23.13
N THR A 166 2.45 0.59 -22.86
CA THR A 166 2.54 -0.44 -23.89
C THR A 166 1.15 -1.04 -24.15
N PRO A 167 0.89 -1.63 -25.34
CA PRO A 167 -0.35 -2.35 -25.60
C PRO A 167 -0.66 -3.44 -24.57
N GLU A 168 0.36 -4.15 -24.08
CA GLU A 168 0.30 -5.11 -22.98
C GLU A 168 -0.38 -4.52 -21.73
N SER A 169 -0.03 -3.28 -21.37
CA SER A 169 -0.60 -2.58 -20.21
C SER A 169 -2.11 -2.40 -20.33
N ALA A 170 -2.60 -2.07 -21.53
CA ALA A 170 -4.02 -1.86 -21.82
C ALA A 170 -4.80 -3.18 -21.75
N GLN A 171 -4.29 -4.25 -22.38
CA GLN A 171 -4.90 -5.58 -22.34
C GLN A 171 -5.06 -6.09 -20.91
N ARG A 172 -4.02 -5.92 -20.08
CA ARG A 172 -4.05 -6.32 -18.67
C ARG A 172 -4.98 -5.45 -17.82
N ALA A 173 -5.10 -4.16 -18.13
CA ALA A 173 -6.09 -3.31 -17.45
C ALA A 173 -7.52 -3.80 -17.72
N GLU A 174 -7.81 -4.23 -18.94
CA GLU A 174 -9.10 -4.84 -19.28
C GLU A 174 -9.33 -6.17 -18.57
N ALA A 175 -8.33 -7.05 -18.56
CA ALA A 175 -8.39 -8.33 -17.84
C ALA A 175 -8.63 -8.13 -16.32
N SER A 176 -7.94 -7.15 -15.71
CA SER A 176 -8.13 -6.78 -14.31
C SER A 176 -9.55 -6.27 -14.06
N ARG A 177 -10.06 -5.35 -14.89
CA ARG A 177 -11.45 -4.88 -14.80
C ARG A 177 -12.45 -6.03 -14.84
N LYS A 178 -12.30 -6.96 -15.79
CA LYS A 178 -13.16 -8.16 -15.89
C LYS A 178 -13.08 -9.05 -14.65
N ARG A 179 -11.86 -9.30 -14.14
CA ARG A 179 -11.64 -10.11 -12.93
C ARG A 179 -12.28 -9.50 -11.69
N TYR A 180 -12.25 -8.17 -11.56
CA TYR A 180 -12.71 -7.47 -10.38
C TYR A 180 -14.11 -6.84 -10.49
N ALA A 181 -14.78 -6.91 -11.65
CA ALA A 181 -16.12 -6.37 -11.88
C ALA A 181 -17.15 -6.83 -10.82
N LYS A 182 -17.04 -8.09 -10.38
CA LYS A 182 -17.91 -8.66 -9.33
C LYS A 182 -17.77 -8.01 -7.95
N TYR A 183 -16.66 -7.29 -7.70
CA TYR A 183 -16.41 -6.60 -6.44
C TYR A 183 -16.74 -5.11 -6.49
N THR A 184 -16.80 -4.52 -7.68
CA THR A 184 -17.06 -3.08 -7.86
C THR A 184 -18.52 -2.77 -8.22
N GLY A 185 -19.36 -3.80 -8.40
CA GLY A 185 -20.76 -3.62 -8.78
C GLY A 185 -20.97 -3.11 -10.21
N ALA A 186 -19.89 -2.95 -10.99
CA ALA A 186 -19.94 -2.57 -12.39
C ALA A 186 -20.46 -3.76 -13.21
N LYS A 187 -21.52 -3.55 -14.00
CA LYS A 187 -21.93 -4.52 -15.03
C LYS A 187 -20.78 -4.67 -16.05
N ALA A 188 -20.43 -5.91 -16.34
CA ALA A 188 -19.38 -6.30 -17.28
C ALA A 188 -19.62 -5.73 -18.69
#